data_AF-A0AAD9QPI5-F1
#
_entry.id   AF-A0AAD9QPI5-F1
#
_cell.length_a   1.000
_cell.length_b   1.000
_cell.length_c   1.000
_cell.angle_alpha   90.00
_cell.angle_beta   90.00
_cell.angle_gamma   90.00
#
_symmetry.space_group_name_H-M   'P 1'
#
loop_
_entity.id
_entity.type
_entity.pdbx_description
1 polymer ?
#
loop_
_entity_poly.entity_id
_entity_poly.type
_entity_poly.pdbx_seq_one_letter_code
_entity_poly.pdbx_strand_id
1 'polypeptide(L)'
;MFDHAGASNLQFTTFSFCVQVWSLTKFYRLNGSQIANLTLDSKLTPVLCHHWQVGDVGCGHGVWTPVMKIHGDRRNFDYSSDRWRNKAVFNPAGGTTGFDFTETKLPTYWNTSFSEICLGMRRLGKQDIRFVVIPKKADSLYWLIADGNYRATSLGRDKWIGLMSGFQRLQSNCRKEGFNPSCTSHHRRVRIGILGNNEADCHTCDSLLGFGLDIARSCGDLSTSTMGYILVK
;
A
#
# COMPACT_ATOMS: atom_id res chain seq x y z
N MET A 1 21.40 51.83 -21.43
CA MET A 1 20.74 52.18 -20.17
C MET A 1 19.71 51.09 -19.91
N PHE A 2 19.88 50.37 -18.81
CA PHE A 2 19.08 49.20 -18.43
C PHE A 2 17.62 49.61 -18.21
N ASP A 3 16.68 48.71 -18.55
CA ASP A 3 15.79 48.19 -17.52
C ASP A 3 15.21 46.82 -17.91
N HIS A 4 15.48 45.85 -17.04
CA HIS A 4 14.84 44.54 -16.96
C HIS A 4 13.67 44.67 -16.00
N ALA A 5 12.44 44.44 -16.43
CA ALA A 5 11.35 44.10 -15.52
C ALA A 5 10.23 43.36 -16.27
N GLY A 6 10.14 42.05 -16.03
CA GLY A 6 9.09 41.22 -16.61
C GLY A 6 9.27 39.72 -16.41
N ALA A 7 10.01 39.28 -15.37
CA ALA A 7 9.94 37.91 -14.91
C ALA A 7 8.60 37.72 -14.18
N SER A 8 7.56 37.40 -14.94
CA SER A 8 6.26 37.02 -14.40
C SER A 8 6.40 35.69 -13.65
N ASN A 9 6.11 35.74 -12.34
CA ASN A 9 5.94 34.65 -11.39
C ASN A 9 5.60 33.29 -12.03
N LEU A 10 6.60 32.41 -12.14
CA LEU A 10 6.37 30.97 -12.20
C LEU A 10 5.85 30.55 -10.82
N GLN A 11 4.53 30.52 -10.67
CA GLN A 11 3.90 29.89 -9.53
C GLN A 11 4.26 28.40 -9.59
N PHE A 12 5.25 27.97 -8.81
CA PHE A 12 5.61 26.55 -8.69
C PHE A 12 4.35 25.79 -8.28
N THR A 13 3.75 25.06 -9.22
CA THR A 13 2.60 24.22 -8.90
C THR A 13 3.11 23.10 -8.00
N THR A 14 2.65 23.07 -6.76
CA THR A 14 3.01 22.05 -5.78
C THR A 14 2.02 20.89 -5.87
N PHE A 15 2.52 19.65 -5.94
CA PHE A 15 1.68 18.45 -6.00
C PHE A 15 1.87 17.63 -4.73
N SER A 16 0.79 17.21 -4.08
CA SER A 16 0.88 16.38 -2.88
C SER A 16 0.58 14.91 -3.14
N PHE A 17 0.21 14.54 -4.37
CA PHE A 17 0.02 13.15 -4.82
C PHE A 17 0.04 13.02 -6.35
N CYS A 18 0.22 11.78 -6.83
CA CYS A 18 0.53 11.50 -8.24
C CYS A 18 -0.57 11.87 -9.24
N VAL A 19 -1.84 11.79 -8.85
CA VAL A 19 -2.98 12.12 -9.74
C VAL A 19 -2.96 13.61 -10.13
N GLN A 20 -2.51 14.50 -9.24
CA GLN A 20 -2.41 15.93 -9.55
C GLN A 20 -1.31 16.20 -10.58
N VAL A 21 -0.16 15.54 -10.45
CA VAL A 21 0.94 15.61 -11.42
C VAL A 21 0.44 15.19 -12.79
N TRP A 22 -0.29 14.06 -12.84
CA TRP A 22 -0.77 13.50 -14.10
C TRP A 22 -1.77 14.38 -14.84
N SER A 23 -2.59 15.12 -14.10
CA SER A 23 -3.55 16.04 -14.69
C SER A 23 -2.86 17.10 -15.56
N LEU A 24 -1.61 17.46 -15.25
CA LEU A 24 -0.79 18.35 -16.07
C LEU A 24 0.01 17.60 -17.14
N THR A 25 0.55 16.42 -16.85
CA THR A 25 1.35 15.68 -17.85
C THR A 25 0.50 15.08 -18.97
N LYS A 26 -0.82 14.97 -18.79
CA LYS A 26 -1.77 14.64 -19.88
C LYS A 26 -1.64 15.60 -21.07
N PHE A 27 -1.28 16.88 -20.83
CA PHE A 27 -0.96 17.83 -21.89
C PHE A 27 0.28 17.43 -22.70
N TYR A 28 1.22 16.71 -22.07
CA TYR A 28 2.51 16.31 -22.64
C TYR A 28 2.57 14.85 -23.14
N ARG A 29 1.43 14.12 -23.19
CA ARG A 29 1.31 12.72 -23.67
C ARG A 29 2.35 11.76 -23.08
N LEU A 30 2.58 11.85 -21.78
CA LEU A 30 3.43 10.90 -21.07
C LEU A 30 2.70 9.56 -20.90
N ASN A 31 3.37 8.45 -21.22
CA ASN A 31 2.86 7.08 -21.05
C ASN A 31 3.67 6.34 -19.98
N GLY A 32 3.00 5.53 -19.16
CA GLY A 32 3.63 4.65 -18.17
C GLY A 32 4.00 5.32 -16.84
N SER A 33 4.66 4.56 -15.97
CA SER A 33 5.06 4.99 -14.63
C SER A 33 6.19 6.01 -14.67
N GLN A 34 6.14 7.06 -13.86
CA GLN A 34 7.11 8.16 -13.89
C GLN A 34 7.46 8.69 -12.51
N ILE A 35 8.71 9.11 -12.34
CA ILE A 35 9.14 9.79 -11.12
C ILE A 35 8.62 11.22 -11.15
N ALA A 36 7.89 11.61 -10.10
CA ALA A 36 7.45 12.96 -9.87
C ALA A 36 7.93 13.46 -8.50
N ASN A 37 8.20 14.76 -8.41
CA ASN A 37 8.52 15.40 -7.14
C ASN A 37 7.23 15.89 -6.48
N LEU A 38 6.83 15.24 -5.39
CA LEU A 38 5.68 15.63 -4.60
C LEU A 38 6.12 16.54 -3.45
N THR A 39 5.40 17.63 -3.21
CA THR A 39 5.55 18.47 -2.02
C THR A 39 4.79 17.82 -0.85
N LEU A 40 5.54 17.18 0.05
CA LEU A 40 5.04 16.48 1.23
C LEU A 40 5.75 17.06 2.47
N ASP A 41 5.00 17.49 3.50
CA ASP A 41 5.56 18.18 4.68
C ASP A 41 6.49 19.34 4.30
N SER A 42 6.09 20.14 3.30
CA SER A 42 6.89 21.24 2.73
C SER A 42 8.25 20.83 2.15
N LYS A 43 8.45 19.54 1.85
CA LYS A 43 9.66 19.00 1.23
C LYS A 43 9.34 18.35 -0.11
N LEU A 44 10.21 18.54 -1.10
CA LEU A 44 10.13 17.81 -2.36
C LEU A 44 10.61 16.37 -2.15
N THR A 45 9.72 15.42 -2.41
CA THR A 45 9.95 13.98 -2.27
C THR A 45 9.77 13.34 -3.64
N PRO A 46 10.82 12.73 -4.22
CA PRO A 46 10.69 12.00 -5.48
C PRO A 46 9.94 10.69 -5.25
N VAL A 47 8.93 10.43 -6.07
CA VAL A 47 8.04 9.27 -5.97
C VAL A 47 7.76 8.72 -7.37
N LEU A 48 7.89 7.40 -7.56
CA LEU A 48 7.47 6.74 -8.79
C LEU A 48 5.94 6.59 -8.80
N CYS A 49 5.28 7.47 -9.54
CA CYS A 49 3.85 7.40 -9.80
C CYS A 49 3.54 6.29 -10.80
N HIS A 50 2.68 5.35 -10.41
CA HIS A 50 2.33 4.20 -11.23
C HIS A 50 1.10 4.50 -12.09
N HIS A 51 1.30 4.60 -13.41
CA HIS A 51 0.19 4.78 -14.35
C HIS A 51 -0.16 3.46 -15.03
N TRP A 52 -1.44 3.10 -14.95
CA TRP A 52 -2.00 1.93 -15.60
C TRP A 52 -3.07 2.33 -16.62
N GLN A 53 -2.97 1.76 -17.81
CA GLN A 53 -3.89 1.95 -18.93
C GLN A 53 -4.95 0.85 -18.94
N VAL A 54 -5.99 1.04 -19.76
CA VAL A 54 -7.04 0.03 -19.95
C VAL A 54 -6.43 -1.22 -20.56
N GLY A 55 -6.70 -2.38 -19.94
CA GLY A 55 -6.18 -3.68 -20.39
C GLY A 55 -4.88 -4.10 -19.70
N ASP A 56 -4.22 -3.21 -18.95
CA ASP A 56 -3.03 -3.58 -18.19
C ASP A 56 -3.38 -4.42 -16.94
N VAL A 57 -2.48 -5.34 -16.59
CA VAL A 57 -2.57 -6.12 -15.35
C VAL A 57 -2.06 -5.26 -14.19
N GLY A 58 -2.93 -4.94 -13.23
CA GLY A 58 -2.56 -4.05 -12.14
C GLY A 58 -3.72 -3.61 -11.25
N CYS A 59 -3.59 -2.40 -10.72
CA CYS A 59 -4.56 -1.75 -9.83
C CYS A 59 -5.76 -1.11 -10.56
N GLY A 60 -5.96 -1.45 -11.84
CA GLY A 60 -6.95 -0.77 -12.67
C GLY A 60 -6.51 0.61 -13.16
N HIS A 61 -7.32 1.17 -14.07
CA HIS A 61 -6.99 2.38 -14.82
C HIS A 61 -6.77 3.61 -13.93
N GLY A 62 -5.74 4.38 -14.26
CA GLY A 62 -5.44 5.66 -13.63
C GLY A 62 -4.03 5.72 -13.08
N VAL A 63 -3.80 6.63 -12.13
CA VAL A 63 -2.49 6.88 -11.54
C VAL A 63 -2.54 6.60 -10.05
N TRP A 64 -1.59 5.80 -9.60
CA TRP A 64 -1.49 5.31 -8.24
C TRP A 64 -0.25 5.89 -7.56
N THR A 65 -0.44 6.37 -6.35
CA THR A 65 0.62 6.93 -5.50
C THR A 65 1.14 5.83 -4.58
N PRO A 66 2.41 5.42 -4.67
CA PRO A 66 2.95 4.42 -3.75
C PRO A 66 3.06 4.98 -2.34
N VAL A 67 2.82 4.11 -1.35
CA VAL A 67 2.80 4.46 0.07
C VAL A 67 3.83 3.64 0.84
N MET A 68 3.81 2.32 0.65
CA MET A 68 4.70 1.40 1.35
C MET A 68 5.08 0.22 0.47
N LYS A 69 6.27 -0.30 0.72
CA LYS A 69 6.80 -1.56 0.19
C LYS A 69 7.33 -2.39 1.36
N ILE A 70 6.82 -3.60 1.54
CA ILE A 70 7.02 -4.42 2.73
C ILE A 70 7.62 -5.77 2.34
N HIS A 71 8.82 -6.07 2.82
CA HIS A 71 9.45 -7.35 2.54
C HIS A 71 9.07 -8.36 3.62
N GLY A 72 8.44 -9.47 3.24
CA GLY A 72 7.85 -10.44 4.16
C GLY A 72 8.84 -11.05 5.16
N ASP A 73 10.09 -11.30 4.74
CA ASP A 73 11.14 -11.82 5.64
C ASP A 73 11.82 -10.75 6.50
N ARG A 74 11.59 -9.46 6.20
CA ARG A 74 12.18 -8.36 6.98
C ARG A 74 11.14 -7.93 8.00
N ARG A 75 11.41 -8.15 9.27
CA ARG A 75 10.50 -7.80 10.38
C ARG A 75 10.36 -6.29 10.64
N ASN A 76 10.70 -5.45 9.67
CA ASN A 76 10.63 -3.99 9.76
C ASN A 76 9.19 -3.47 9.81
N PHE A 77 8.24 -4.22 9.25
CA PHE A 77 6.83 -3.87 9.18
C PHE A 77 5.92 -4.99 9.67
N ASP A 78 6.36 -5.78 10.66
CA ASP A 78 5.45 -6.70 11.34
C ASP A 78 4.32 -5.93 12.04
N TYR A 79 3.29 -6.63 12.53
CA TYR A 79 2.13 -5.97 13.15
C TYR A 79 2.53 -4.99 14.27
N SER A 80 3.52 -5.38 15.08
CA SER A 80 3.94 -4.65 16.27
C SER A 80 4.74 -3.38 15.95
N SER A 81 5.39 -3.33 14.78
CA SER A 81 6.25 -2.24 14.35
C SER A 81 5.62 -0.85 14.54
N ASP A 82 6.35 0.04 15.21
CA ASP A 82 5.96 1.45 15.36
C ASP A 82 5.83 2.18 14.03
N ARG A 83 6.39 1.64 12.94
CA ARG A 83 6.28 2.23 11.61
C ARG A 83 4.84 2.35 11.13
N TRP A 84 3.91 1.54 11.62
CA TRP A 84 2.48 1.68 11.34
C TRP A 84 1.84 2.88 12.07
N ARG A 85 2.41 3.30 13.20
CA ARG A 85 1.83 4.29 14.12
C ARG A 85 2.56 5.64 14.14
N ASN A 86 3.73 5.73 13.51
CA ASN A 86 4.52 6.96 13.46
C ASN A 86 4.48 7.64 12.08
N LYS A 87 4.93 8.90 12.01
CA LYS A 87 5.13 9.67 10.76
C LYS A 87 6.61 9.75 10.38
N ALA A 88 7.36 8.67 10.60
CA ALA A 88 8.76 8.58 10.23
C ALA A 88 8.91 7.91 8.85
N VAL A 89 9.76 8.52 8.00
CA VAL A 89 10.17 7.98 6.70
C VAL A 89 11.05 6.75 6.90
N PHE A 90 10.95 5.78 5.99
CA PHE A 90 11.87 4.63 5.94
C PHE A 90 12.31 4.38 4.51
N ASN A 91 13.62 4.36 4.28
CA ASN A 91 14.25 4.07 2.99
C ASN A 91 13.54 4.75 1.79
N PRO A 92 13.54 6.09 1.71
CA PRO A 92 12.76 6.83 0.71
C PRO A 92 13.24 6.55 -0.73
N ALA A 93 14.48 6.13 -0.92
CA ALA A 93 15.01 5.70 -2.23
C ALA A 93 14.20 4.51 -2.81
N GLY A 94 13.62 3.65 -1.98
CA GLY A 94 12.72 2.60 -2.45
C GLY A 94 11.41 3.15 -3.06
N GLY A 95 11.07 4.42 -2.85
CA GLY A 95 9.92 5.08 -3.45
C GLY A 95 10.10 5.51 -4.90
N THR A 96 11.33 5.47 -5.43
CA THR A 96 11.65 5.86 -6.81
C THR A 96 11.84 4.67 -7.76
N THR A 97 11.66 3.45 -7.26
CA THR A 97 11.78 2.20 -8.01
C THR A 97 10.41 1.52 -8.20
N GLY A 98 10.30 0.64 -9.20
CA GLY A 98 9.08 -0.10 -9.53
C GLY A 98 8.70 -1.17 -8.50
N PHE A 99 8.04 -2.24 -8.93
CA PHE A 99 7.68 -3.37 -8.05
C PHE A 99 8.87 -4.32 -7.79
N ASP A 100 9.91 -3.77 -7.18
CA ASP A 100 11.14 -4.45 -6.74
C ASP A 100 11.03 -4.96 -5.29
N PHE A 101 12.15 -5.41 -4.71
CA PHE A 101 12.21 -5.94 -3.33
C PHE A 101 12.76 -4.92 -2.32
N THR A 102 12.80 -3.64 -2.70
CA THR A 102 13.34 -2.57 -1.85
C THR A 102 12.23 -2.02 -0.97
N GLU A 103 12.31 -2.25 0.34
CA GLU A 103 11.33 -1.75 1.29
C GLU A 103 11.29 -0.21 1.32
N THR A 104 10.11 0.36 1.56
CA THR A 104 9.96 1.80 1.76
C THR A 104 8.73 2.13 2.58
N LYS A 105 8.77 3.27 3.27
CA LYS A 105 7.62 3.97 3.80
C LYS A 105 7.79 5.46 3.51
N LEU A 106 6.89 5.99 2.69
CA LEU A 106 6.94 7.36 2.21
C LEU A 106 6.00 8.27 2.99
N PRO A 107 6.21 9.61 2.96
CA PRO A 107 5.27 10.56 3.57
C PRO A 107 3.84 10.50 3.01
N THR A 108 3.66 9.95 1.81
CA THR A 108 2.34 9.64 1.24
C THR A 108 1.52 8.71 2.14
N TYR A 109 2.14 7.97 3.07
CA TYR A 109 1.44 7.20 4.12
C TYR A 109 0.55 8.05 5.01
N TRP A 110 0.97 9.28 5.35
CA TRP A 110 0.26 10.17 6.28
C TRP A 110 -0.25 11.47 5.66
N ASN A 111 0.20 11.83 4.45
CA ASN A 111 -0.14 13.08 3.78
C ASN A 111 -1.02 12.95 2.54
N THR A 112 -1.42 11.74 2.16
CA THR A 112 -2.22 11.52 0.95
C THR A 112 -3.60 10.97 1.30
N SER A 113 -4.63 11.78 1.09
CA SER A 113 -6.01 11.33 1.09
C SER A 113 -6.33 10.55 -0.17
N PHE A 114 -7.23 9.58 -0.06
CA PHE A 114 -7.56 8.68 -1.16
C PHE A 114 -9.00 8.16 -1.07
N SER A 115 -9.44 7.57 -2.18
CA SER A 115 -10.73 6.89 -2.32
C SER A 115 -10.58 5.39 -2.55
N GLU A 116 -9.41 4.95 -3.03
CA GLU A 116 -9.10 3.55 -3.31
C GLU A 116 -7.71 3.19 -2.78
N ILE A 117 -7.57 1.95 -2.34
CA ILE A 117 -6.28 1.34 -1.97
C ILE A 117 -6.01 0.20 -2.93
N CYS A 118 -4.81 0.17 -3.52
CA CYS A 118 -4.33 -1.00 -4.23
C CYS A 118 -3.30 -1.75 -3.40
N LEU A 119 -3.55 -3.03 -3.23
CA LEU A 119 -2.65 -3.97 -2.58
C LEU A 119 -2.03 -4.87 -3.64
N GLY A 120 -0.72 -4.98 -3.65
CA GLY A 120 0.03 -5.89 -4.51
C GLY A 120 0.84 -6.88 -3.69
N MET A 121 0.93 -8.12 -4.16
CA MET A 121 1.86 -9.11 -3.60
C MET A 121 2.66 -9.80 -4.70
N ARG A 122 3.97 -9.91 -4.46
CA ARG A 122 4.90 -10.67 -5.28
C ARG A 122 5.58 -11.73 -4.44
N ARG A 123 5.49 -12.99 -4.86
CA ARG A 123 6.16 -14.08 -4.15
C ARG A 123 7.68 -13.95 -4.28
N LEU A 124 8.39 -14.12 -3.17
CA LEU A 124 9.86 -14.08 -3.18
C LEU A 124 10.41 -15.21 -4.07
N GLY A 125 11.38 -14.88 -4.92
CA GLY A 125 11.92 -15.83 -5.91
C GLY A 125 11.02 -16.09 -7.13
N LYS A 126 9.90 -15.36 -7.28
CA LYS A 126 9.02 -15.41 -8.45
C LYS A 126 8.85 -14.03 -9.10
N GLN A 127 8.37 -14.04 -10.34
CA GLN A 127 8.14 -12.83 -11.14
C GLN A 127 6.67 -12.39 -11.10
N ASP A 128 5.73 -13.27 -10.74
CA ASP A 128 4.32 -12.93 -10.73
C ASP A 128 3.96 -11.98 -9.58
N ILE A 129 3.31 -10.88 -9.94
CA ILE A 129 2.73 -9.91 -9.02
C ILE A 129 1.23 -9.91 -9.26
N ARG A 130 0.45 -9.96 -8.20
CA ARG A 130 -1.00 -9.86 -8.28
C ARG A 130 -1.49 -8.71 -7.43
N PHE A 131 -2.57 -8.10 -7.89
CA PHE A 131 -3.10 -6.89 -7.31
C PHE A 131 -4.57 -7.05 -6.98
N VAL A 132 -5.01 -6.30 -5.98
CA VAL A 132 -6.43 -6.15 -5.66
C VAL A 132 -6.69 -4.72 -5.18
N VAL A 133 -7.86 -4.19 -5.54
CA VAL A 133 -8.30 -2.86 -5.16
C VAL A 133 -9.37 -2.95 -4.09
N ILE A 134 -9.23 -2.13 -3.05
CA ILE A 134 -10.21 -1.95 -1.98
C ILE A 134 -10.80 -0.54 -2.13
N PRO A 135 -12.11 -0.40 -2.42
CA PRO A 135 -12.77 0.91 -2.41
C PRO A 135 -12.93 1.39 -0.97
N LYS A 136 -12.09 2.33 -0.54
CA LYS A 136 -12.08 2.85 0.83
C LYS A 136 -11.59 4.28 0.83
N LYS A 137 -12.47 5.21 1.22
CA LYS A 137 -12.11 6.61 1.46
C LYS A 137 -11.47 6.80 2.83
N ALA A 138 -10.36 7.53 2.89
CA ALA A 138 -9.71 7.97 4.13
C ALA A 138 -8.80 9.18 3.89
N ASP A 139 -8.53 9.93 4.96
CA ASP A 139 -7.64 11.10 4.91
C ASP A 139 -6.17 10.72 4.70
N SER A 140 -5.78 9.51 5.15
CA SER A 140 -4.49 8.87 4.89
C SER A 140 -4.48 7.42 5.38
N LEU A 141 -3.45 6.65 5.01
CA LEU A 141 -3.31 5.27 5.48
C LEU A 141 -2.91 5.25 6.97
N TYR A 142 -2.14 6.25 7.41
CA TYR A 142 -1.88 6.53 8.81
C TYR A 142 -3.18 6.66 9.61
N TRP A 143 -4.10 7.53 9.19
CA TRP A 143 -5.37 7.73 9.89
C TRP A 143 -6.18 6.43 9.98
N LEU A 144 -6.15 5.63 8.91
CA LEU A 144 -6.93 4.41 8.81
C LEU A 144 -6.40 3.25 9.67
N ILE A 145 -5.11 3.25 10.02
CA ILE A 145 -4.44 2.09 10.64
C ILE A 145 -3.84 2.41 12.03
N ALA A 146 -3.31 3.61 12.23
CA ALA A 146 -2.39 3.92 13.33
C ALA A 146 -3.02 3.76 14.73
N ASP A 147 -4.33 3.99 14.85
CA ASP A 147 -5.04 3.86 16.13
C ASP A 147 -5.26 2.39 16.56
N GLY A 148 -4.98 1.42 15.69
CA GLY A 148 -5.15 -0.01 15.97
C GLY A 148 -6.60 -0.49 15.95
N ASN A 149 -7.57 0.37 15.64
CA ASN A 149 -8.98 0.00 15.62
C ASN A 149 -9.31 -0.85 14.39
N TYR A 150 -10.15 -1.86 14.59
CA TYR A 150 -10.65 -2.70 13.52
C TYR A 150 -11.60 -1.92 12.60
N ARG A 151 -11.38 -2.02 11.29
CA ARG A 151 -12.28 -1.47 10.26
C ARG A 151 -12.46 -2.48 9.15
N ALA A 152 -13.68 -2.94 8.95
CA ALA A 152 -13.98 -3.97 7.97
C ALA A 152 -13.78 -3.50 6.51
N THR A 153 -13.47 -4.46 5.65
CA THR A 153 -13.62 -4.38 4.19
C THR A 153 -14.67 -5.38 3.73
N SER A 154 -15.06 -5.32 2.45
CA SER A 154 -16.01 -6.26 1.84
C SER A 154 -15.41 -6.85 0.56
N LEU A 155 -14.11 -7.16 0.58
CA LEU A 155 -13.38 -7.62 -0.59
C LEU A 155 -13.66 -9.09 -0.90
N GLY A 156 -13.92 -9.88 0.15
CA GLY A 156 -14.18 -11.31 0.07
C GLY A 156 -12.90 -12.17 0.05
N ARG A 157 -13.00 -13.36 0.64
CA ARG A 157 -11.88 -14.29 0.82
C ARG A 157 -11.16 -14.65 -0.50
N ASP A 158 -11.89 -14.84 -1.58
CA ASP A 158 -11.33 -15.28 -2.85
C ASP A 158 -10.40 -14.23 -3.47
N LYS A 159 -10.70 -12.95 -3.26
CA LYS A 159 -9.85 -11.83 -3.68
C LYS A 159 -8.57 -11.75 -2.85
N TRP A 160 -8.65 -12.00 -1.55
CA TRP A 160 -7.46 -12.10 -0.69
C TRP A 160 -6.55 -13.24 -1.14
N ILE A 161 -7.08 -14.44 -1.32
CA ILE A 161 -6.30 -15.58 -1.82
C ILE A 161 -5.79 -15.31 -3.23
N GLY A 162 -6.57 -14.62 -4.05
CA GLY A 162 -6.20 -14.20 -5.39
C GLY A 162 -4.94 -13.33 -5.47
N LEU A 163 -4.55 -12.64 -4.38
CA LEU A 163 -3.29 -11.88 -4.31
C LEU A 163 -2.04 -12.76 -4.45
N MET A 164 -2.16 -14.08 -4.29
CA MET A 164 -1.04 -14.98 -4.48
C MET A 164 -1.47 -16.30 -5.10
N SER A 165 -0.75 -16.72 -6.14
CA SER A 165 -0.93 -18.04 -6.71
C SER A 165 -0.59 -19.12 -5.65
N GLY A 166 -1.60 -19.91 -5.24
CA GLY A 166 -1.39 -21.12 -4.44
C GLY A 166 -1.69 -21.04 -2.94
N PHE A 167 -2.42 -20.04 -2.44
CA PHE A 167 -2.82 -19.98 -1.03
C PHE A 167 -4.03 -20.86 -0.75
N GLN A 168 -3.78 -22.14 -0.53
CA GLN A 168 -4.80 -23.12 -0.10
C GLN A 168 -4.95 -23.20 1.42
N ARG A 169 -4.15 -22.45 2.20
CA ARG A 169 -4.04 -22.60 3.66
C ARG A 169 -4.83 -21.59 4.49
N LEU A 170 -5.34 -20.51 3.90
CA LEU A 170 -6.28 -19.65 4.61
C LEU A 170 -7.56 -20.47 4.84
N GLN A 171 -7.92 -20.72 6.09
CA GLN A 171 -9.11 -21.52 6.41
C GLN A 171 -10.39 -20.78 5.99
N SER A 172 -11.50 -21.52 5.94
CA SER A 172 -12.74 -21.04 5.33
C SER A 172 -13.59 -20.14 6.22
N ASN A 173 -13.43 -20.22 7.55
CA ASN A 173 -14.30 -19.56 8.52
C ASN A 173 -13.61 -18.32 9.13
N CYS A 174 -14.27 -17.68 10.10
CA CYS A 174 -14.05 -16.32 10.61
C CYS A 174 -14.20 -15.20 9.54
N ARG A 175 -13.43 -15.26 8.45
CA ARG A 175 -13.46 -14.32 7.31
C ARG A 175 -13.36 -12.85 7.72
N LYS A 176 -12.77 -12.56 8.89
CA LYS A 176 -12.63 -11.20 9.40
C LYS A 176 -11.55 -10.47 8.62
N GLU A 177 -11.96 -9.67 7.66
CA GLU A 177 -11.09 -8.90 6.78
C GLU A 177 -11.10 -7.40 7.08
N GLY A 178 -10.03 -6.72 6.68
CA GLY A 178 -9.93 -5.27 6.66
C GLY A 178 -8.67 -4.74 7.33
N PHE A 179 -8.81 -3.65 8.06
CA PHE A 179 -7.73 -2.94 8.76
C PHE A 179 -7.70 -3.32 10.23
N ASN A 180 -6.53 -3.68 10.74
CA ASN A 180 -6.32 -4.21 12.09
C ASN A 180 -7.28 -5.35 12.52
N PRO A 181 -7.67 -6.31 11.66
CA PRO A 181 -8.40 -7.48 12.16
C PRO A 181 -7.57 -8.20 13.21
N SER A 182 -8.24 -8.61 14.28
CA SER A 182 -7.69 -9.41 15.37
C SER A 182 -8.66 -10.48 15.80
N CYS A 183 -8.12 -11.60 16.27
CA CYS A 183 -8.85 -12.60 17.04
C CYS A 183 -8.43 -12.53 18.51
N THR A 184 -9.34 -12.91 19.40
CA THR A 184 -9.16 -12.74 20.86
C THR A 184 -8.18 -13.76 21.44
N SER A 185 -8.18 -14.99 20.91
CA SER A 185 -7.24 -16.05 21.25
C SER A 185 -6.14 -16.18 20.17
N HIS A 186 -5.00 -16.75 20.54
CA HIS A 186 -3.82 -16.99 19.69
C HIS A 186 -3.17 -15.76 19.04
N HIS A 187 -3.53 -14.54 19.46
CA HIS A 187 -2.94 -13.26 19.05
C HIS A 187 -2.75 -13.10 17.52
N ARG A 188 -3.60 -13.70 16.69
CA ARG A 188 -3.51 -13.47 15.24
C ARG A 188 -4.06 -12.09 14.93
N ARG A 189 -3.17 -11.22 14.46
CA ARG A 189 -3.49 -9.86 14.05
C ARG A 189 -2.77 -9.54 12.75
N VAL A 190 -3.42 -8.74 11.92
CA VAL A 190 -2.89 -8.27 10.65
C VAL A 190 -3.22 -6.79 10.50
N ARG A 191 -2.33 -5.98 9.92
CA ARG A 191 -2.60 -4.54 9.70
C ARG A 191 -3.56 -4.31 8.56
N ILE A 192 -3.38 -5.02 7.45
CA ILE A 192 -4.30 -5.02 6.31
C ILE A 192 -4.39 -6.46 5.81
N GLY A 193 -5.54 -7.11 5.95
CA GLY A 193 -5.63 -8.52 5.60
C GLY A 193 -6.91 -9.21 6.03
N ILE A 194 -6.86 -10.54 6.06
CA ILE A 194 -7.94 -11.43 6.46
C ILE A 194 -7.44 -12.46 7.46
N LEU A 195 -8.27 -12.76 8.45
CA LEU A 195 -8.09 -13.86 9.41
C LEU A 195 -9.03 -15.00 9.08
N GLY A 196 -8.55 -16.23 9.29
CA GLY A 196 -9.30 -17.45 9.06
C GLY A 196 -9.12 -18.46 10.19
N ASN A 197 -10.11 -19.34 10.32
CA ASN A 197 -10.11 -20.49 11.21
C ASN A 197 -11.08 -21.57 10.72
N ASN A 198 -11.25 -22.63 11.51
CA ASN A 198 -12.21 -23.70 11.25
C ASN A 198 -13.47 -23.64 12.14
N GLU A 199 -13.47 -22.82 13.19
CA GLU A 199 -14.60 -22.69 14.11
C GLU A 199 -15.73 -21.81 13.54
N ALA A 200 -16.86 -21.73 14.24
CA ALA A 200 -18.02 -20.94 13.82
C ALA A 200 -17.86 -19.43 14.05
N ASP A 201 -16.90 -19.03 14.90
CA ASP A 201 -16.65 -17.66 15.30
C ASP A 201 -15.22 -17.21 14.92
N CYS A 202 -14.81 -16.02 15.38
CA CYS A 202 -13.47 -15.46 15.17
C CYS A 202 -12.63 -15.42 16.46
N HIS A 203 -12.85 -16.34 17.40
CA HIS A 203 -12.10 -16.32 18.66
C HIS A 203 -10.72 -16.93 18.52
N THR A 204 -10.60 -18.07 17.83
CA THR A 204 -9.39 -18.91 17.80
C THR A 204 -8.70 -18.96 16.44
N CYS A 205 -8.46 -17.79 15.84
CA CYS A 205 -7.86 -17.76 14.50
C CYS A 205 -6.46 -18.36 14.48
N ASP A 206 -6.23 -19.20 13.47
CA ASP A 206 -5.00 -19.95 13.28
C ASP A 206 -4.49 -19.87 11.84
N SER A 207 -5.19 -19.19 10.94
CA SER A 207 -4.67 -18.74 9.64
C SER A 207 -4.86 -17.23 9.43
N LEU A 208 -3.97 -16.65 8.62
CA LEU A 208 -3.99 -15.24 8.27
C LEU A 208 -3.33 -15.00 6.93
N LEU A 209 -3.68 -13.88 6.31
CA LEU A 209 -3.14 -13.46 5.03
C LEU A 209 -3.17 -11.94 4.94
N GLY A 210 -2.05 -11.30 4.59
CA GLY A 210 -2.02 -9.86 4.37
C GLY A 210 -0.67 -9.19 4.61
N PHE A 211 -0.74 -7.95 5.09
CA PHE A 211 0.36 -7.02 5.31
C PHE A 211 0.41 -6.64 6.79
N GLY A 212 1.61 -6.61 7.36
CA GLY A 212 1.84 -6.38 8.79
C GLY A 212 1.28 -7.48 9.66
N LEU A 213 1.84 -8.69 9.53
CA LEU A 213 1.38 -9.87 10.26
C LEU A 213 1.99 -9.92 11.67
N ASP A 214 1.23 -10.40 12.64
CA ASP A 214 1.68 -10.58 14.03
C ASP A 214 2.33 -11.96 14.24
N ILE A 215 3.33 -12.24 13.42
CA ILE A 215 4.11 -13.49 13.37
C ILE A 215 5.54 -13.17 12.93
N ALA A 216 6.38 -14.19 12.73
CA ALA A 216 7.76 -14.04 12.23
C ALA A 216 7.89 -13.53 10.77
N ARG A 217 6.84 -12.92 10.19
CA ARG A 217 6.80 -12.40 8.81
C ARG A 217 6.00 -11.10 8.76
N SER A 218 6.36 -10.20 7.85
CA SER A 218 5.67 -8.92 7.66
C SER A 218 4.61 -8.93 6.55
N CYS A 219 4.65 -9.88 5.61
CA CYS A 219 3.75 -9.92 4.45
C CYS A 219 3.65 -11.33 3.88
N GLY A 220 2.43 -11.77 3.52
CA GLY A 220 2.13 -13.12 3.04
C GLY A 220 1.19 -13.88 3.99
N ASP A 221 1.46 -15.16 4.25
CA ASP A 221 0.80 -15.97 5.30
C ASP A 221 1.80 -16.64 6.26
N LEU A 222 1.35 -17.68 6.95
CA LEU A 222 2.12 -18.51 7.87
C LEU A 222 3.23 -19.36 7.25
N SER A 223 3.23 -19.53 5.93
CA SER A 223 4.13 -20.45 5.22
C SER A 223 4.93 -19.79 4.10
N THR A 224 4.43 -18.70 3.56
CA THR A 224 4.96 -18.06 2.37
C THR A 224 5.11 -16.56 2.63
N SER A 225 6.34 -16.09 2.46
CA SER A 225 6.68 -14.67 2.51
C SER A 225 6.57 -14.04 1.13
N THR A 226 6.12 -12.78 1.10
CA THR A 226 6.02 -12.00 -0.13
C THR A 226 6.59 -10.60 0.03
N MET A 227 6.87 -9.97 -1.11
CA MET A 227 6.96 -8.53 -1.18
C MET A 227 5.56 -7.94 -1.32
N GLY A 228 5.19 -7.08 -0.39
CA GLY A 228 3.93 -6.35 -0.40
C GLY A 228 4.10 -4.94 -0.95
N TYR A 229 3.15 -4.49 -1.74
CA TYR A 229 3.06 -3.13 -2.30
C TYR A 229 1.73 -2.51 -1.87
N ILE A 230 1.77 -1.29 -1.35
CA ILE A 230 0.56 -0.54 -0.98
C ILE A 230 0.61 0.80 -1.74
N LEU A 231 -0.44 1.05 -2.52
CA LEU A 231 -0.63 2.27 -3.30
C LEU A 231 -2.03 2.83 -3.04
N VAL A 232 -2.20 4.12 -3.27
CA VAL A 232 -3.47 4.83 -3.06
C VAL A 232 -3.79 5.78 -4.21
N LYS A 233 -5.08 6.06 -4.41
CA LYS A 233 -5.60 6.95 -5.45
C LYS A 233 -6.86 7.68 -5.00
#